data_AF-A0A1G2Y046-F1
#
_entry.id   AF-A0A1G2Y046-F1
#
_cell.length_a   1.000
_cell.length_b   1.000
_cell.length_c   1.000
_cell.angle_alpha   90.00
_cell.angle_beta   90.00
_cell.angle_gamma   90.00
#
_symmetry.space_group_name_H-M   'P 1'
#
loop_
_entity.id
_entity.type
_entity.pdbx_description
1 polymer ?
#
loop_
_entity_poly.entity_id
_entity_poly.type
_entity_poly.pdbx_seq_one_letter_code
_entity_poly.pdbx_strand_id
1 'polypeptide(L)'
;MNDQNRSQKLKELLPMHPPQKYKPIGVCIYCGNTTNLSDEHIIPLGLGGRMELPKASCSVCSEKTSFFEMICLRTMYGPLRQLYGLPSRRKKKLPKKLPLKVKYKSTDDWTEVLVDQVDYPFLLTFPYFSMPNLITGKQTLYRKGAATNKLWIRGASAYENFFDHLQRLTLELQVHSIMPEAKAQVQEFCQLLAKIGHSFAVAELGYGNFKPLLLGLIVDKELSNCANFIGSLDIDEKASRNIHELSIYEDHQRNYIIVRMRFLAILGTPTYHVVVGQKN
;
A
#
# COMPACT_ATOMS: atom_id res chain seq x y z
N MET A 1 -19.34 -14.62 -22.31
CA MET A 1 -18.68 -13.31 -22.32
C MET A 1 -17.18 -13.55 -22.51
N ASN A 2 -16.55 -13.00 -23.54
CA ASN A 2 -15.15 -13.30 -23.90
C ASN A 2 -14.16 -12.70 -22.88
N ASP A 3 -12.97 -13.31 -22.68
CA ASP A 3 -12.02 -12.93 -21.61
C ASP A 3 -11.51 -11.49 -21.72
N GLN A 4 -11.45 -10.94 -22.93
CA GLN A 4 -11.12 -9.53 -23.18
C GLN A 4 -12.10 -8.56 -22.52
N ASN A 5 -13.42 -8.85 -22.56
CA ASN A 5 -14.45 -8.01 -21.95
C ASN A 5 -14.37 -8.04 -20.41
N ARG A 6 -13.95 -9.17 -19.83
CA ARG A 6 -13.78 -9.32 -18.37
C ARG A 6 -12.57 -8.56 -17.83
N SER A 7 -11.42 -8.68 -18.52
CA SER A 7 -10.22 -7.91 -18.18
C SER A 7 -10.46 -6.40 -18.28
N GLN A 8 -11.25 -5.96 -19.26
CA GLN A 8 -11.62 -4.55 -19.40
C GLN A 8 -12.49 -4.06 -18.23
N LYS A 9 -13.50 -4.84 -17.83
CA LYS A 9 -14.40 -4.53 -16.70
C LYS A 9 -13.65 -4.34 -15.38
N LEU A 10 -12.58 -5.10 -15.13
CA LEU A 10 -11.76 -4.91 -13.93
C LEU A 10 -10.91 -3.63 -13.96
N LYS A 11 -10.36 -3.26 -15.12
CA LYS A 11 -9.57 -2.03 -15.27
C LYS A 11 -10.43 -0.78 -15.04
N GLU A 12 -11.72 -0.87 -15.31
CA GLU A 12 -12.69 0.19 -15.09
C GLU A 12 -13.27 0.19 -13.66
N LEU A 13 -12.95 -0.82 -12.84
CA LEU A 13 -13.49 -0.95 -11.48
C LEU A 13 -12.91 0.09 -10.52
N LEU A 14 -11.62 0.37 -10.59
CA LEU A 14 -10.99 1.32 -9.68
C LEU A 14 -11.17 2.76 -10.20
N PRO A 15 -11.81 3.65 -9.42
CA PRO A 15 -11.84 5.06 -9.78
C PRO A 15 -10.44 5.65 -9.68
N MET A 16 -10.20 6.77 -10.35
CA MET A 16 -8.96 7.53 -10.19
C MET A 16 -9.16 8.66 -9.19
N HIS A 17 -8.13 8.96 -8.38
CA HIS A 17 -8.14 10.24 -7.66
C HIS A 17 -8.17 11.40 -8.66
N PRO A 18 -8.92 12.47 -8.37
CA PRO A 18 -8.73 13.71 -9.11
C PRO A 18 -7.26 14.17 -8.93
N PRO A 19 -6.62 14.68 -9.98
CA PRO A 19 -5.30 15.26 -9.85
C PRO A 19 -5.37 16.49 -8.95
N GLN A 20 -4.46 16.56 -7.96
CA GLN A 20 -4.34 17.70 -7.05
C GLN A 20 -2.86 18.04 -6.90
N LYS A 21 -2.51 19.24 -7.35
CA LYS A 21 -1.16 19.79 -7.19
C LYS A 21 -1.21 20.89 -6.14
N TYR A 22 -0.54 20.68 -5.03
CA TYR A 22 -0.48 21.65 -3.93
C TYR A 22 0.46 22.81 -4.27
N LYS A 23 0.51 23.82 -3.40
CA LYS A 23 1.51 24.90 -3.52
C LYS A 23 2.92 24.33 -3.35
N PRO A 24 3.93 24.82 -4.09
CA PRO A 24 5.30 24.40 -3.90
C PRO A 24 5.78 24.63 -2.47
N ILE A 25 6.48 23.63 -1.90
CA ILE A 25 6.98 23.70 -0.52
C ILE A 25 8.31 24.46 -0.46
N GLY A 26 9.20 24.25 -1.43
CA GLY A 26 10.49 24.93 -1.51
C GLY A 26 11.56 24.41 -0.54
N VAL A 27 11.24 23.35 0.20
CA VAL A 27 12.13 22.66 1.12
C VAL A 27 11.79 21.17 1.17
N CYS A 28 12.79 20.32 1.37
CA CYS A 28 12.61 18.89 1.54
C CYS A 28 11.83 18.62 2.83
N ILE A 29 10.64 18.04 2.70
CA ILE A 29 9.72 17.80 3.82
C ILE A 29 10.26 16.80 4.84
N TYR A 30 11.33 16.06 4.49
CA TYR A 30 11.90 15.03 5.35
C TYR A 30 13.17 15.47 6.09
N CYS A 31 14.00 16.32 5.48
CA CYS A 31 15.32 16.68 6.03
C CYS A 31 15.64 18.17 6.03
N GLY A 32 14.77 19.02 5.49
CA GLY A 32 14.98 20.47 5.48
C GLY A 32 15.93 20.99 4.39
N ASN A 33 16.51 20.15 3.53
CA ASN A 33 17.34 20.61 2.42
C ASN A 33 16.53 21.45 1.41
N THR A 34 17.10 22.52 0.87
CA THR A 34 16.45 23.43 -0.09
C THR A 34 16.94 23.27 -1.53
N THR A 35 17.90 22.39 -1.77
CA THR A 35 18.54 22.20 -3.09
C THR A 35 18.04 20.96 -3.81
N ASN A 36 18.05 21.01 -5.16
CA ASN A 36 17.71 19.88 -6.05
C ASN A 36 16.39 19.20 -5.68
N LEU A 37 15.34 20.00 -5.55
CA LEU A 37 14.02 19.54 -5.11
C LEU A 37 13.19 19.00 -6.26
N SER A 38 12.57 17.84 -6.05
CA SER A 38 11.60 17.20 -6.93
C SER A 38 10.19 17.27 -6.35
N ASP A 39 9.21 16.93 -7.17
CA ASP A 39 7.81 16.80 -6.75
C ASP A 39 7.62 15.47 -6.00
N GLU A 40 6.95 15.53 -4.84
CA GLU A 40 6.66 14.39 -3.98
C GLU A 40 5.21 13.95 -4.15
N HIS A 41 4.96 12.68 -4.44
CA HIS A 41 3.60 12.17 -4.54
C HIS A 41 3.11 11.76 -3.15
N ILE A 42 1.95 12.23 -2.67
CA ILE A 42 1.48 11.83 -1.34
C ILE A 42 1.25 10.31 -1.31
N ILE A 43 0.35 9.81 -2.17
CA ILE A 43 0.20 8.38 -2.47
C ILE A 43 1.01 8.07 -3.74
N PRO A 44 1.81 7.00 -3.79
CA PRO A 44 2.57 6.67 -4.99
C PRO A 44 1.69 6.56 -6.23
N LEU A 45 2.16 7.09 -7.36
CA LEU A 45 1.47 6.99 -8.66
C LEU A 45 1.16 5.53 -9.03
N GLY A 46 2.04 4.60 -8.65
CA GLY A 46 1.84 3.16 -8.88
C GLY A 46 0.63 2.57 -8.19
N LEU A 47 0.10 3.22 -7.15
CA LEU A 47 -1.16 2.87 -6.47
C LEU A 47 -2.34 3.69 -6.98
N GLY A 48 -2.18 4.51 -8.02
CA GLY A 48 -3.22 5.41 -8.52
C GLY A 48 -3.30 6.74 -7.78
N GLY A 49 -2.30 7.08 -6.95
CA GLY A 49 -2.19 8.39 -6.33
C GLY A 49 -1.96 9.50 -7.36
N ARG A 50 -2.61 10.65 -7.16
CA ARG A 50 -2.53 11.83 -8.04
C ARG A 50 -2.44 13.16 -7.27
N MET A 51 -2.07 13.07 -6.00
CA MET A 51 -1.83 14.21 -5.14
C MET A 51 -0.32 14.45 -5.06
N GLU A 52 0.14 15.65 -5.39
CA GLU A 52 1.56 15.99 -5.51
C GLU A 52 1.90 17.28 -4.74
N LEU A 53 3.00 17.23 -3.98
CA LEU A 53 3.66 18.35 -3.33
C LEU A 53 4.85 18.81 -4.19
N PRO A 54 4.79 19.98 -4.86
CA PRO A 54 5.87 20.40 -5.74
C PRO A 54 7.08 20.89 -4.94
N LYS A 55 8.30 20.64 -5.47
CA LYS A 55 9.57 21.05 -4.84
C LYS A 55 9.63 20.68 -3.35
N ALA A 56 9.39 19.41 -3.03
CA ALA A 56 9.14 18.94 -1.66
C ALA A 56 10.08 17.81 -1.20
N SER A 57 10.90 17.24 -2.08
CA SER A 57 11.83 16.15 -1.73
C SER A 57 13.18 16.37 -2.40
N CYS A 58 14.28 16.29 -1.64
CA CYS A 58 15.62 16.33 -2.22
C CYS A 58 15.98 14.97 -2.83
N SER A 59 16.99 14.92 -3.69
CA SER A 59 17.44 13.66 -4.34
C SER A 59 17.69 12.52 -3.36
N VAL A 60 18.37 12.77 -2.24
CA VAL A 60 18.69 11.76 -1.22
C VAL A 60 17.44 11.16 -0.58
N CYS A 61 16.49 12.00 -0.16
CA CYS A 61 15.25 11.51 0.46
C CYS A 61 14.32 10.86 -0.59
N SER A 62 14.30 11.38 -1.82
CA SER A 62 13.55 10.80 -2.92
C SER A 62 14.05 9.40 -3.27
N GLU A 63 15.37 9.15 -3.23
CA GLU A 63 15.93 7.82 -3.44
C GLU A 63 15.52 6.83 -2.33
N LYS A 64 15.65 7.25 -1.06
CA LYS A 64 15.24 6.45 0.10
C LYS A 64 13.76 6.08 0.06
N THR A 65 12.89 7.05 -0.23
CA THR A 65 11.45 6.84 -0.32
C THR A 65 11.07 5.97 -1.51
N SER A 66 11.66 6.23 -2.67
CA SER A 66 11.45 5.41 -3.88
C SER A 66 11.84 3.94 -3.66
N PHE A 67 12.89 3.68 -2.87
CA PHE A 67 13.35 2.32 -2.59
C PHE A 67 12.27 1.45 -1.93
N PHE A 68 11.71 1.87 -0.78
CA PHE A 68 10.69 1.07 -0.10
C PHE A 68 9.35 1.10 -0.85
N GLU A 69 9.01 2.20 -1.52
CA GLU A 69 7.82 2.27 -2.38
C GLU A 69 7.89 1.20 -3.48
N MET A 70 9.03 1.08 -4.14
CA MET A 70 9.23 0.09 -5.20
C MET A 70 9.14 -1.34 -4.69
N ILE A 71 9.60 -1.61 -3.46
CA ILE A 71 9.45 -2.93 -2.83
C ILE A 71 7.97 -3.26 -2.68
N CYS A 72 7.16 -2.39 -2.07
CA CYS A 72 5.72 -2.59 -1.92
C CYS A 72 5.00 -2.73 -3.29
N LEU A 73 5.31 -1.82 -4.23
CA LEU A 73 4.68 -1.78 -5.56
C LEU A 73 4.99 -3.00 -6.44
N ARG A 74 6.13 -3.68 -6.21
CA ARG A 74 6.54 -4.86 -6.97
C ARG A 74 6.10 -6.16 -6.30
N THR A 75 6.18 -6.23 -4.98
CA THR A 75 5.94 -7.48 -4.23
C THR A 75 4.49 -7.61 -3.79
N MET A 76 3.98 -6.65 -3.03
CA MET A 76 2.64 -6.70 -2.43
C MET A 76 1.56 -6.30 -3.44
N TYR A 77 1.82 -5.21 -4.18
CA TYR A 77 0.83 -4.58 -5.05
C TYR A 77 1.11 -4.76 -6.53
N GLY A 78 2.13 -5.53 -6.90
CA GLY A 78 2.36 -5.92 -8.30
C GLY A 78 1.12 -6.58 -8.93
N PRO A 79 0.56 -7.62 -8.30
CA PRO A 79 -0.72 -8.25 -8.66
C PRO A 79 -1.86 -7.25 -8.88
N LEU A 80 -2.12 -6.42 -7.86
CA LEU A 80 -3.15 -5.38 -7.89
C LEU A 80 -3.04 -4.48 -9.12
N ARG A 81 -1.82 -4.01 -9.38
CA ARG A 81 -1.55 -3.04 -10.45
C ARG A 81 -1.78 -3.63 -11.82
N GLN A 82 -1.48 -4.92 -11.98
CA GLN A 82 -1.72 -5.65 -13.22
C GLN A 82 -3.21 -5.87 -13.44
N LEU A 83 -3.91 -6.37 -12.42
CA LEU A 83 -5.32 -6.71 -12.49
C LEU A 83 -6.21 -5.49 -12.76
N TYR A 84 -6.00 -4.40 -12.03
CA TYR A 84 -6.83 -3.20 -12.11
C TYR A 84 -6.25 -2.12 -13.04
N GLY A 85 -5.19 -2.42 -13.79
CA GLY A 85 -4.61 -1.47 -14.75
C GLY A 85 -4.05 -0.19 -14.14
N LEU A 86 -3.57 -0.24 -12.89
CA LEU A 86 -3.01 0.94 -12.21
C LEU A 86 -1.78 1.50 -12.94
N PRO A 87 -1.47 2.80 -12.74
CA PRO A 87 -0.41 3.46 -13.50
C PRO A 87 0.95 2.76 -13.43
N SER A 88 1.63 2.73 -14.56
CA SER A 88 3.00 2.25 -14.69
C SER A 88 3.72 3.06 -15.77
N ARG A 89 4.89 3.61 -15.44
CA ARG A 89 5.74 4.31 -16.40
C ARG A 89 6.42 3.36 -17.40
N ARG A 90 6.41 2.04 -17.14
CA ARG A 90 7.07 1.01 -17.97
C ARG A 90 6.08 -0.08 -18.42
N LYS A 91 4.97 0.31 -19.06
CA LYS A 91 3.91 -0.64 -19.50
C LYS A 91 4.43 -1.74 -20.44
N LYS A 92 5.41 -1.45 -21.30
CA LYS A 92 5.96 -2.39 -22.29
C LYS A 92 6.79 -3.56 -21.70
N LYS A 93 7.03 -3.59 -20.38
CA LYS A 93 7.85 -4.62 -19.72
C LYS A 93 7.06 -5.54 -18.78
N LEU A 94 5.73 -5.53 -18.83
CA LEU A 94 4.93 -6.43 -17.99
C LEU A 94 5.01 -7.88 -18.54
N PRO A 95 5.33 -8.87 -17.70
CA PRO A 95 5.38 -10.26 -18.13
C PRO A 95 3.98 -10.73 -18.51
N LYS A 96 3.85 -11.35 -19.69
CA LYS A 96 2.57 -11.89 -20.18
C LYS A 96 2.18 -13.19 -19.48
N LYS A 97 3.16 -13.92 -18.94
CA LYS A 97 2.97 -15.15 -18.17
C LYS A 97 3.62 -15.02 -16.80
N LEU A 98 3.03 -15.68 -15.81
CA LEU A 98 3.46 -15.67 -14.42
C LEU A 98 3.62 -17.10 -13.89
N PRO A 99 4.63 -17.36 -13.05
CA PRO A 99 4.80 -18.67 -12.43
C PRO A 99 3.71 -18.90 -11.38
N LEU A 100 2.99 -20.02 -11.52
CA LEU A 100 2.02 -20.53 -10.56
C LEU A 100 2.52 -21.86 -10.02
N LYS A 101 2.51 -22.01 -8.69
CA LYS A 101 2.85 -23.27 -8.04
C LYS A 101 1.72 -24.27 -8.18
N VAL A 102 2.05 -25.49 -8.60
CA VAL A 102 1.11 -26.58 -8.82
C VAL A 102 1.65 -27.91 -8.30
N LYS A 103 0.73 -28.86 -8.05
CA LYS A 103 1.03 -30.27 -7.86
C LYS A 103 0.22 -31.11 -8.85
N TYR A 104 0.84 -32.08 -9.51
CA TYR A 104 0.10 -33.00 -10.41
C TYR A 104 -0.61 -34.10 -9.64
N LYS A 105 -0.04 -34.54 -8.51
CA LYS A 105 -0.65 -35.46 -7.54
C LYS A 105 -0.51 -34.91 -6.13
N SER A 106 -1.35 -35.36 -5.20
CA SER A 106 -1.34 -34.91 -3.80
C SER A 106 0.03 -35.09 -3.11
N THR A 107 0.76 -36.15 -3.49
CA THR A 107 2.06 -36.55 -2.94
C THR A 107 3.25 -35.82 -3.56
N ASP A 108 3.06 -35.11 -4.67
CA ASP A 108 4.17 -34.48 -5.38
C ASP A 108 4.69 -33.24 -4.64
N ASP A 109 5.93 -32.86 -4.93
CA ASP A 109 6.45 -31.55 -4.57
C ASP A 109 5.83 -30.42 -5.42
N TRP A 110 5.85 -29.20 -4.88
CA TRP A 110 5.41 -28.03 -5.63
C TRP A 110 6.35 -27.75 -6.80
N THR A 111 5.79 -27.59 -7.99
CA THR A 111 6.50 -27.16 -9.20
C THR A 111 5.85 -25.92 -9.77
N GLU A 112 6.56 -25.17 -10.63
CA GLU A 112 6.02 -23.95 -11.25
C GLU A 112 5.61 -24.20 -12.70
N VAL A 113 4.42 -23.71 -13.07
CA VAL A 113 3.97 -23.62 -14.46
C VAL A 113 3.69 -22.17 -14.83
N LEU A 114 3.90 -21.81 -16.10
CA LEU A 114 3.68 -20.46 -16.59
C LEU A 114 2.22 -20.31 -17.05
N VAL A 115 1.46 -19.51 -16.32
CA VAL A 115 0.04 -19.19 -16.61
C VAL A 115 -0.06 -17.79 -17.22
N ASP A 116 -0.96 -17.61 -18.17
CA ASP A 116 -1.22 -16.28 -18.73
C ASP A 116 -1.68 -15.31 -17.65
N GLN A 117 -1.19 -14.07 -17.70
CA GLN A 117 -1.41 -13.06 -16.67
C GLN A 117 -2.90 -12.79 -16.42
N VAL A 118 -3.74 -12.89 -17.46
CA VAL A 118 -5.20 -12.68 -17.36
C VAL A 118 -5.90 -13.82 -16.61
N ASP A 119 -5.29 -15.00 -16.61
CA ASP A 119 -5.72 -16.22 -15.92
C ASP A 119 -5.01 -16.41 -14.59
N TYR A 120 -4.14 -15.49 -14.18
CA TYR A 120 -3.41 -15.66 -12.93
C TYR A 120 -4.32 -15.38 -11.72
N PRO A 121 -4.44 -16.30 -10.75
CA PRO A 121 -5.30 -16.12 -9.58
C PRO A 121 -4.60 -15.24 -8.52
N PHE A 122 -4.67 -13.92 -8.70
CA PHE A 122 -3.95 -13.01 -7.80
C PHE A 122 -4.51 -13.00 -6.37
N LEU A 123 -3.61 -12.94 -5.39
CA LEU A 123 -3.95 -12.64 -4.00
C LEU A 123 -3.51 -11.21 -3.65
N LEU A 124 -4.44 -10.43 -3.11
CA LEU A 124 -4.16 -9.12 -2.53
C LEU A 124 -3.98 -9.29 -1.03
N THR A 125 -2.98 -8.62 -0.46
CA THR A 125 -2.71 -8.69 0.98
C THR A 125 -2.46 -7.33 1.60
N PHE A 126 -2.99 -7.13 2.80
CA PHE A 126 -2.79 -5.94 3.63
C PHE A 126 -2.54 -6.36 5.08
N PRO A 127 -1.44 -5.92 5.71
CA PRO A 127 -1.21 -6.15 7.13
C PRO A 127 -2.24 -5.45 8.03
N TYR A 128 -2.65 -6.12 9.11
CA TYR A 128 -3.28 -5.47 10.26
C TYR A 128 -2.24 -5.14 11.33
N PHE A 129 -2.55 -4.10 12.10
CA PHE A 129 -1.78 -3.66 13.25
C PHE A 129 -2.74 -3.32 14.38
N SER A 130 -2.30 -3.52 15.62
CA SER A 130 -3.01 -2.93 16.76
C SER A 130 -3.01 -1.41 16.65
N MET A 131 -4.03 -0.74 17.19
CA MET A 131 -4.05 0.72 17.24
C MET A 131 -2.76 1.31 17.85
N PRO A 132 -2.28 2.48 17.38
CA PRO A 132 -1.02 3.04 17.84
C PRO A 132 -0.97 3.20 19.36
N ASN A 133 0.17 2.89 19.97
CA ASN A 133 0.35 3.03 21.42
C ASN A 133 0.13 4.48 21.88
N LEU A 134 0.53 5.47 21.07
CA LEU A 134 0.33 6.88 21.38
C LEU A 134 -1.14 7.29 21.39
N ILE A 135 -2.00 6.63 20.61
CA ILE A 135 -3.45 6.87 20.62
C ILE A 135 -4.09 6.15 21.82
N THR A 136 -3.68 4.91 22.09
CA THR A 136 -4.29 4.08 23.15
C THR A 136 -3.74 4.37 24.55
N GLY A 137 -2.65 5.12 24.67
CA GLY A 137 -1.96 5.35 25.94
C GLY A 137 -1.23 4.11 26.49
N LYS A 138 -1.12 3.03 25.70
CA LYS A 138 -0.43 1.81 26.14
C LYS A 138 1.07 2.06 26.21
N GLN A 139 1.67 1.89 27.38
CA GLN A 139 3.12 1.83 27.48
C GLN A 139 3.56 0.41 27.13
N THR A 140 4.33 0.25 26.04
CA THR A 140 4.95 -1.03 25.73
C THR A 140 6.27 -1.15 26.48
N LEU A 141 6.38 -2.14 27.37
CA LEU A 141 7.60 -2.47 28.09
C LEU A 141 8.75 -2.93 27.16
N TYR A 142 8.44 -3.29 25.92
CA TYR A 142 9.37 -3.72 24.89
C TYR A 142 9.11 -2.96 23.57
N ARG A 143 10.19 -2.62 22.85
CA ARG A 143 10.11 -2.02 21.51
C ARG A 143 9.49 -3.04 20.55
N LYS A 144 8.27 -2.77 20.06
CA LYS A 144 7.61 -3.60 19.06
C LYS A 144 7.81 -3.00 17.68
N GLY A 145 8.65 -3.67 16.89
CA GLY A 145 8.94 -3.29 15.53
C GLY A 145 7.76 -3.44 14.56
N ALA A 146 7.99 -3.15 13.28
CA ALA A 146 7.01 -3.36 12.22
C ALA A 146 6.74 -4.86 12.01
N ALA A 147 5.76 -5.40 12.72
CA ALA A 147 5.35 -6.80 12.69
C ALA A 147 3.82 -6.92 12.75
N THR A 148 3.31 -7.98 12.14
CA THR A 148 1.88 -8.33 12.15
C THR A 148 1.71 -9.83 12.36
N ASN A 149 0.59 -10.22 12.98
CA ASN A 149 0.14 -11.60 13.10
C ASN A 149 -1.17 -11.85 12.33
N LYS A 150 -1.68 -10.85 11.61
CA LYS A 150 -2.96 -10.92 10.89
C LYS A 150 -2.85 -10.19 9.55
N LEU A 151 -3.19 -10.88 8.48
CA LEU A 151 -3.25 -10.32 7.13
C LEU A 151 -4.71 -10.32 6.65
N TRP A 152 -5.15 -9.21 6.08
CA TRP A 152 -6.30 -9.20 5.19
C TRP A 152 -5.85 -9.81 3.86
N ILE A 153 -6.54 -10.84 3.39
CA ILE A 153 -6.24 -11.49 2.11
C ILE A 153 -7.52 -11.60 1.30
N ARG A 154 -7.46 -11.18 0.04
CA ARG A 154 -8.57 -11.32 -0.91
C ARG A 154 -8.07 -11.90 -2.22
N GLY A 155 -8.76 -12.94 -2.67
CA GLY A 155 -8.62 -13.43 -4.04
C GLY A 155 -9.17 -12.42 -5.04
N ALA A 156 -8.39 -12.12 -6.06
CA ALA A 156 -8.72 -11.15 -7.09
C ALA A 156 -8.52 -11.81 -8.46
N SER A 157 -9.58 -11.82 -9.25
CA SER A 157 -9.63 -12.50 -10.54
C SER A 157 -10.56 -11.77 -11.51
N ALA A 158 -10.31 -11.90 -12.82
CA ALA A 158 -11.21 -11.44 -13.88
C ALA A 158 -12.54 -12.20 -13.96
N TYR A 159 -12.69 -13.24 -13.14
CA TYR A 159 -13.83 -14.13 -13.11
C TYR A 159 -14.70 -13.80 -11.90
N GLU A 160 -16.00 -14.09 -11.99
CA GLU A 160 -16.98 -13.64 -11.00
C GLU A 160 -16.70 -14.17 -9.59
N ASN A 161 -16.16 -15.39 -9.49
CA ASN A 161 -15.77 -16.02 -8.23
C ASN A 161 -14.32 -16.51 -8.31
N PHE A 162 -13.53 -16.18 -7.28
CA PHE A 162 -12.14 -16.60 -7.18
C PHE A 162 -11.98 -18.12 -7.05
N PHE A 163 -12.85 -18.80 -6.29
CA PHE A 163 -12.79 -20.24 -6.12
C PHE A 163 -13.13 -20.99 -7.40
N ASP A 164 -14.16 -20.56 -8.13
CA ASP A 164 -14.51 -21.13 -9.43
C ASP A 164 -13.36 -20.96 -10.43
N HIS A 165 -12.69 -19.80 -10.38
CA HIS A 165 -11.48 -19.59 -11.16
C HIS A 165 -10.38 -20.59 -10.81
N LEU A 166 -10.10 -20.81 -9.52
CA LEU A 166 -9.08 -21.78 -9.09
C LEU A 166 -9.43 -23.20 -9.56
N GLN A 167 -10.70 -23.59 -9.44
CA GLN A 167 -11.18 -24.89 -9.87
C GLN A 167 -11.01 -25.07 -11.38
N ARG A 168 -11.46 -24.09 -12.17
CA ARG A 168 -11.28 -24.08 -13.63
C ARG A 168 -9.81 -24.22 -14.01
N LEU A 169 -8.94 -23.40 -13.42
CA LEU A 169 -7.52 -23.40 -13.75
C LEU A 169 -6.85 -24.73 -13.37
N THR A 170 -7.28 -25.35 -12.27
CA THR A 170 -6.84 -26.69 -11.85
C THR A 170 -7.20 -27.74 -12.91
N LEU A 171 -8.41 -27.70 -13.45
CA LEU A 171 -8.87 -28.60 -14.50
C LEU A 171 -8.15 -28.36 -15.84
N GLU A 172 -8.01 -27.10 -16.25
CA GLU A 172 -7.34 -26.71 -17.49
C GLU A 172 -5.86 -27.10 -17.51
N LEU A 173 -5.18 -26.94 -16.38
CA LEU A 173 -3.77 -27.33 -16.24
C LEU A 173 -3.59 -28.83 -15.98
N GLN A 174 -4.68 -29.58 -15.76
CA GLN A 174 -4.65 -31.02 -15.42
C GLN A 174 -3.79 -31.32 -14.18
N VAL A 175 -3.90 -30.46 -13.16
CA VAL A 175 -3.16 -30.56 -11.90
C VAL A 175 -4.09 -30.95 -10.77
N HIS A 176 -3.54 -31.53 -9.71
CA HIS A 176 -4.29 -31.86 -8.50
C HIS A 176 -4.58 -30.62 -7.66
N SER A 177 -3.62 -29.71 -7.53
CA SER A 177 -3.78 -28.47 -6.77
C SER A 177 -2.90 -27.34 -7.29
N ILE A 178 -3.32 -26.12 -6.99
CA ILE A 178 -2.60 -24.88 -7.28
C ILE A 178 -2.44 -24.07 -6.00
N MET A 179 -1.37 -23.30 -5.91
CA MET A 179 -1.06 -22.43 -4.76
C MET A 179 -0.71 -21.03 -5.23
N PRO A 180 -1.70 -20.12 -5.27
CA PRO A 180 -1.44 -18.70 -5.43
C PRO A 180 -0.72 -18.16 -4.20
N GLU A 181 0.21 -17.21 -4.39
CA GLU A 181 1.01 -16.65 -3.31
C GLU A 181 0.79 -15.14 -3.18
N ALA A 182 0.73 -14.66 -1.94
CA ALA A 182 0.81 -13.24 -1.59
C ALA A 182 2.06 -13.00 -0.73
N LYS A 183 2.73 -11.88 -0.97
CA LYS A 183 3.88 -11.45 -0.16
C LYS A 183 3.49 -10.24 0.69
N ALA A 184 3.93 -10.21 1.94
CA ALA A 184 3.74 -9.08 2.85
C ALA A 184 5.11 -8.53 3.29
N GLN A 185 5.48 -7.37 2.76
CA GLN A 185 6.69 -6.62 3.15
C GLN A 185 6.32 -5.60 4.23
N VAL A 186 6.14 -6.10 5.46
CA VAL A 186 5.50 -5.34 6.56
C VAL A 186 6.32 -4.09 6.92
N GLN A 187 7.65 -4.19 6.93
CA GLN A 187 8.54 -3.09 7.26
C GLN A 187 8.42 -1.94 6.27
N GLU A 188 8.58 -2.24 4.98
CA GLU A 188 8.47 -1.28 3.89
C GLU A 188 7.05 -0.71 3.79
N PHE A 189 6.03 -1.52 4.09
CA PHE A 189 4.66 -1.05 4.15
C PHE A 189 4.45 -0.03 5.29
N CYS A 190 5.05 -0.24 6.46
CA CYS A 190 5.04 0.77 7.52
C CYS A 190 5.76 2.07 7.12
N GLN A 191 6.89 1.98 6.40
CA GLN A 191 7.56 3.17 5.85
C GLN A 191 6.68 3.90 4.83
N LEU A 192 5.96 3.14 3.99
CA LEU A 192 4.99 3.69 3.04
C LEU A 192 3.86 4.44 3.75
N LEU A 193 3.25 3.84 4.77
CA LEU A 193 2.24 4.49 5.61
C LEU A 193 2.78 5.77 6.26
N ALA A 194 4.00 5.71 6.81
CA ALA A 194 4.63 6.85 7.45
C ALA A 194 4.84 8.01 6.47
N LYS A 195 5.35 7.69 5.27
CA LYS A 195 5.59 8.66 4.22
C LYS A 195 4.29 9.30 3.71
N ILE A 196 3.25 8.49 3.46
CA ILE A 196 1.95 8.98 3.01
C ILE A 196 1.34 9.89 4.09
N GLY A 197 1.36 9.46 5.34
CA GLY A 197 0.86 10.25 6.47
C GLY A 197 1.59 11.58 6.61
N HIS A 198 2.92 11.57 6.65
CA HIS A 198 3.73 12.78 6.81
C HIS A 198 3.53 13.76 5.64
N SER A 199 3.60 13.28 4.40
CA SER A 199 3.40 14.13 3.21
C SER A 199 1.99 14.70 3.15
N PHE A 200 0.95 13.91 3.47
CA PHE A 200 -0.42 14.41 3.54
C PHE A 200 -0.58 15.49 4.62
N ALA A 201 -0.01 15.28 5.80
CA ALA A 201 -0.04 16.27 6.87
C ALA A 201 0.67 17.58 6.49
N VAL A 202 1.81 17.51 5.82
CA VAL A 202 2.49 18.72 5.30
C VAL A 202 1.65 19.41 4.22
N ALA A 203 0.94 18.67 3.38
CA ALA A 203 0.11 19.22 2.32
C ALA A 203 -1.10 20.00 2.87
N GLU A 204 -1.75 19.46 3.90
CA GLU A 204 -2.95 20.05 4.50
C GLU A 204 -2.63 21.11 5.56
N LEU A 205 -1.60 20.90 6.38
CA LEU A 205 -1.27 21.76 7.52
C LEU A 205 -0.14 22.75 7.24
N GLY A 206 0.68 22.50 6.23
CA GLY A 206 1.87 23.28 5.91
C GLY A 206 3.14 22.78 6.60
N TYR A 207 4.28 22.97 5.93
CA TYR A 207 5.59 22.63 6.47
C TYR A 207 5.96 23.53 7.65
N GLY A 208 6.43 22.94 8.76
CA GLY A 208 6.82 23.67 9.98
C GLY A 208 5.68 23.95 10.97
N ASN A 209 4.43 23.66 10.62
CA ASN A 209 3.27 23.90 11.47
C ASN A 209 2.97 22.77 12.48
N PHE A 210 3.83 21.75 12.52
CA PHE A 210 3.80 20.70 13.51
C PHE A 210 5.19 20.09 13.70
N LYS A 211 5.42 19.46 14.84
CA LYS A 211 6.63 18.69 15.12
C LYS A 211 6.50 17.27 14.54
N PRO A 212 7.24 16.88 13.50
CA PRO A 212 7.09 15.58 12.88
C PRO A 212 7.69 14.46 13.74
N LEU A 213 6.99 13.32 13.81
CA LEU A 213 7.40 12.16 14.60
C LEU A 213 7.91 10.99 13.74
N LEU A 214 7.71 11.05 12.42
CA LEU A 214 7.91 9.90 11.53
C LEU A 214 9.22 9.94 10.73
N LEU A 215 10.02 11.01 10.86
CA LEU A 215 11.22 11.18 10.04
C LEU A 215 12.22 10.03 10.22
N GLY A 216 12.40 9.51 11.45
CA GLY A 216 13.26 8.34 11.70
C GLY A 216 12.77 7.06 11.01
N LEU A 217 11.45 6.84 10.91
CA LEU A 217 10.90 5.69 10.18
C LEU A 217 11.11 5.84 8.66
N ILE A 218 10.95 7.06 8.14
CA ILE A 218 11.00 7.34 6.70
C ILE A 218 12.45 7.39 6.19
N VAL A 219 13.34 8.09 6.89
CA VAL A 219 14.70 8.43 6.42
C VAL A 219 15.76 7.51 7.01
N ASP A 220 15.60 7.09 8.26
CA ASP A 220 16.64 6.36 9.00
C ASP A 220 16.30 4.86 9.17
N LYS A 221 15.13 4.43 8.70
CA LYS A 221 14.61 3.05 8.83
C LYS A 221 14.57 2.58 10.29
N GLU A 222 14.33 3.50 11.23
CA GLU A 222 14.20 3.20 12.66
C GLU A 222 12.84 2.60 12.98
N LEU A 223 12.69 1.31 12.68
CA LEU A 223 11.40 0.61 12.77
C LEU A 223 11.07 0.04 14.14
N SER A 224 12.00 0.13 15.11
CA SER A 224 11.85 -0.48 16.44
C SER A 224 10.65 0.04 17.24
N ASN A 225 10.22 1.28 16.98
CA ASN A 225 9.09 1.93 17.65
C ASN A 225 7.86 2.09 16.73
N CYS A 226 7.77 1.31 15.64
CA CYS A 226 6.70 1.46 14.66
C CYS A 226 5.29 1.38 15.26
N ALA A 227 5.06 0.48 16.22
CA ALA A 227 3.77 0.32 16.89
C ALA A 227 3.33 1.55 17.72
N ASN A 228 4.24 2.49 18.01
CA ASN A 228 3.86 3.74 18.67
C ASN A 228 3.09 4.66 17.74
N PHE A 229 3.40 4.61 16.44
CA PHE A 229 2.91 5.60 15.49
C PHE A 229 1.89 5.01 14.50
N ILE A 230 2.01 3.74 14.14
CA ILE A 230 1.22 3.12 13.06
C ILE A 230 0.36 2.00 13.63
N GLY A 231 -0.93 2.03 13.28
CA GLY A 231 -1.90 1.02 13.65
C GLY A 231 -3.04 0.93 12.65
N SER A 232 -3.98 0.01 12.89
CA SER A 232 -5.20 -0.12 12.09
C SER A 232 -6.42 -0.38 12.96
N LEU A 233 -7.61 -0.21 12.39
CA LEU A 233 -8.84 -0.71 12.99
C LEU A 233 -8.85 -2.24 12.97
N ASP A 234 -9.41 -2.84 14.02
CA ASP A 234 -9.58 -4.30 14.10
C ASP A 234 -10.78 -4.79 13.27
N ILE A 235 -11.75 -3.91 13.03
CA ILE A 235 -12.96 -4.16 12.26
C ILE A 235 -12.91 -3.31 10.98
N ASP A 236 -13.03 -3.97 9.83
CA ASP A 236 -13.04 -3.29 8.55
C ASP A 236 -14.32 -2.46 8.38
N GLU A 237 -14.14 -1.24 7.90
CA GLU A 237 -15.26 -0.40 7.47
C GLU A 237 -15.89 -0.98 6.18
N LYS A 238 -17.16 -0.65 5.90
CA LYS A 238 -17.79 -1.07 4.64
C LYS A 238 -17.04 -0.48 3.44
N ALA A 239 -17.07 -1.18 2.31
CA ALA A 239 -16.48 -0.68 1.08
C ALA A 239 -17.13 0.66 0.67
N SER A 240 -16.34 1.61 0.19
CA SER A 240 -16.82 2.91 -0.29
C SER A 240 -16.69 3.02 -1.82
N ARG A 241 -17.04 4.18 -2.38
CA ARG A 241 -16.84 4.45 -3.82
C ARG A 241 -15.46 5.05 -4.14
N ASN A 242 -14.62 5.28 -3.14
CA ASN A 242 -13.31 5.90 -3.32
C ASN A 242 -12.24 4.86 -3.62
N ILE A 243 -11.21 5.24 -4.38
CA ILE A 243 -10.01 4.42 -4.49
C ILE A 243 -9.22 4.50 -3.18
N HIS A 244 -8.79 5.68 -2.73
CA HIS A 244 -8.19 5.84 -1.40
C HIS A 244 -8.90 6.94 -0.62
N GLU A 245 -8.80 6.87 0.71
CA GLU A 245 -9.35 7.85 1.62
C GLU A 245 -8.24 8.30 2.56
N LEU A 246 -8.03 9.61 2.65
CA LEU A 246 -7.13 10.23 3.64
C LEU A 246 -7.92 11.29 4.39
N SER A 247 -7.75 11.37 5.70
CA SER A 247 -8.26 12.48 6.51
C SER A 247 -7.35 12.74 7.70
N ILE A 248 -7.37 13.98 8.20
CA ILE A 248 -6.64 14.40 9.39
C ILE A 248 -7.63 14.59 10.53
N TYR A 249 -7.26 14.13 11.72
CA TYR A 249 -7.92 14.50 12.96
C TYR A 249 -6.90 14.64 14.08
N GLU A 250 -7.29 15.35 15.14
CA GLU A 250 -6.44 15.61 16.30
C GLU A 250 -6.88 14.77 17.50
N ASP A 251 -5.93 14.22 18.26
CA ASP A 251 -6.16 13.82 19.65
C ASP A 251 -5.79 15.02 20.53
N HIS A 252 -6.80 15.81 20.90
CA HIS A 252 -6.60 17.02 21.71
C HIS A 252 -6.08 16.73 23.12
N GLN A 253 -6.35 15.55 23.69
CA GLN A 253 -5.87 15.22 25.03
C GLN A 253 -4.37 14.95 25.04
N ARG A 254 -3.86 14.34 23.97
CA ARG A 254 -2.44 13.96 23.85
C ARG A 254 -1.63 14.87 22.91
N ASN A 255 -2.29 15.86 22.32
CA ASN A 255 -1.73 16.82 21.38
C ASN A 255 -1.09 16.16 20.14
N TYR A 256 -1.73 15.13 19.60
CA TYR A 256 -1.24 14.41 18.42
C TYR A 256 -2.05 14.74 17.18
N ILE A 257 -1.35 14.84 16.05
CA ILE A 257 -1.95 14.92 14.71
C ILE A 257 -1.93 13.51 14.14
N ILE A 258 -3.09 13.07 13.67
CA ILE A 258 -3.29 11.70 13.19
C ILE A 258 -3.86 11.75 11.78
N VAL A 259 -3.25 10.96 10.89
CA VAL A 259 -3.78 10.71 9.56
C VAL A 259 -4.49 9.36 9.55
N ARG A 260 -5.79 9.37 9.28
CA ARG A 260 -6.54 8.17 8.89
C ARG A 260 -6.29 7.94 7.41
N MET A 261 -5.90 6.73 7.04
CA MET A 261 -5.67 6.35 5.65
C MET A 261 -6.24 4.98 5.32
N ARG A 262 -6.91 4.88 4.18
CA ARG A 262 -7.49 3.64 3.67
C ARG A 262 -7.22 3.51 2.18
N PHE A 263 -6.54 2.44 1.77
CA PHE A 263 -6.19 2.22 0.37
C PHE A 263 -7.09 1.22 -0.31
N LEU A 264 -7.55 1.49 -1.53
CA LEU A 264 -8.54 0.66 -2.25
C LEU A 264 -9.81 0.47 -1.43
N ALA A 265 -10.38 1.56 -0.92
CA ALA A 265 -11.55 1.53 -0.05
C ALA A 265 -12.76 0.82 -0.70
N ILE A 266 -12.87 0.88 -2.03
CA ILE A 266 -13.82 0.09 -2.83
C ILE A 266 -13.72 -1.43 -2.67
N LEU A 267 -12.58 -1.94 -2.22
CA LEU A 267 -12.36 -3.37 -1.98
C LEU A 267 -12.63 -3.79 -0.53
N GLY A 268 -12.99 -2.86 0.36
CA GLY A 268 -13.25 -3.17 1.78
C GLY A 268 -11.96 -3.46 2.56
N THR A 269 -10.85 -2.83 2.21
CA THR A 269 -9.54 -3.02 2.84
C THR A 269 -9.45 -2.43 4.24
N PRO A 270 -8.41 -2.79 5.02
CA PRO A 270 -8.16 -2.23 6.34
C PRO A 270 -7.96 -0.71 6.32
N THR A 271 -8.36 -0.06 7.41
CA THR A 271 -8.12 1.37 7.67
C THR A 271 -6.98 1.54 8.65
N TYR A 272 -6.02 2.37 8.32
CA TYR A 272 -4.83 2.67 9.12
C TYR A 272 -4.96 4.02 9.80
N HIS A 273 -4.37 4.11 10.99
CA HIS A 273 -4.24 5.34 11.77
C HIS A 273 -2.75 5.57 12.04
N VAL A 274 -2.25 6.72 11.60
CA VAL A 274 -0.83 7.06 11.67
C VAL A 274 -0.66 8.37 12.43
N VAL A 275 0.03 8.31 13.56
CA VAL A 275 0.42 9.49 14.35
C VAL A 275 1.61 10.15 13.65
N VAL A 276 1.36 11.29 13.00
CA VAL A 276 2.34 11.95 12.12
C VAL A 276 3.18 12.99 12.85
N GLY A 277 2.64 13.59 13.91
CA GLY A 277 3.28 14.69 14.59
C GLY A 277 2.57 15.15 15.84
N GLN A 278 3.15 16.16 16.50
CA GLN A 278 2.54 16.91 17.59
C GLN A 278 2.29 18.35 17.14
N LYS A 279 1.20 18.94 17.63
CA LYS A 279 0.96 20.38 17.44
C LYS A 279 2.03 21.16 18.19
N ASN A 280 2.43 22.29 17.60
CA ASN A 280 3.34 23.24 18.25
C ASN A 280 2.68 23.90 19.46
#